data_AF-A0A538KGJ9-F1
#
_entry.id   AF-A0A538KGJ9-F1
#
_cell.length_a   1.000
_cell.length_b   1.000
_cell.length_c   1.000
_cell.angle_alpha   90.00
_cell.angle_beta   90.00
_cell.angle_gamma   90.00
#
_symmetry.space_group_name_H-M   'P 1'
#
loop_
_entity.id
_entity.type
_entity.pdbx_description
1 polymer ?
#
loop_
_entity_poly.entity_id
_entity_poly.type
_entity_poly.pdbx_seq_one_letter_code
_entity_poly.pdbx_strand_id
1 'polypeptide(L)'
;MRALARLGRDILADEGRSASDAIVERIAKTLDAAALDEGARFQLRAGRLTEELEPSGFEALAGMTPARPPSRRAGAASPKHAGSAEARRRVQEAKSEVRARAREAVEAERKAERAETAAAEARRTARAARERSDDAERSLAEAEAALKKAQRRG
;
A
#
# COMPACT_ATOMS: atom_id res chain seq x y z
N MET A 1 9.11 14.95 -12.54
CA MET A 1 9.51 14.04 -13.65
C MET A 1 10.76 13.24 -13.32
N ARG A 2 11.89 13.87 -12.95
CA ARG A 2 13.12 13.14 -12.52
C ARG A 2 12.93 12.11 -11.39
N ALA A 3 12.08 12.39 -10.41
CA ALA A 3 11.76 11.42 -9.35
C ALA A 3 11.02 10.17 -9.88
N LEU A 4 10.15 10.34 -10.87
CA LEU A 4 9.40 9.25 -11.49
C LEU A 4 10.28 8.39 -12.40
N ALA A 5 11.24 9.00 -13.09
CA ALA A 5 12.26 8.28 -13.86
C ALA A 5 13.18 7.44 -12.98
N ARG A 6 13.53 7.93 -11.77
CA ARG A 6 14.29 7.15 -10.77
C ARG A 6 13.48 5.98 -10.23
N LEU A 7 12.20 6.18 -9.94
CA LEU A 7 11.30 5.08 -9.57
C LEU A 7 11.25 4.00 -10.67
N GLY A 8 11.24 4.40 -11.95
CA GLY A 8 11.32 3.47 -13.07
C GLY A 8 12.62 2.65 -13.09
N ARG A 9 13.76 3.24 -12.71
CA ARG A 9 15.02 2.52 -12.53
C ARG A 9 14.92 1.45 -11.46
N ASP A 10 14.34 1.80 -10.32
CA ASP A 10 14.25 0.91 -9.16
C ASP A 10 13.34 -0.30 -9.49
N ILE A 11 12.22 -0.07 -10.18
CA ILE A 11 11.32 -1.14 -10.65
C ILE A 11 12.05 -2.10 -11.61
N LEU A 12 12.83 -1.56 -12.55
CA LEU A 12 13.60 -2.39 -13.48
C LEU A 12 14.67 -3.22 -12.75
N ALA A 13 15.32 -2.63 -11.73
CA ALA A 13 16.29 -3.32 -10.89
C ALA A 13 15.66 -4.48 -10.09
N ASP A 14 14.46 -4.26 -9.52
CA ASP A 14 13.70 -5.30 -8.81
C ASP A 14 13.34 -6.49 -9.70
N GLU A 15 13.14 -6.25 -11.01
CA GLU A 15 12.89 -7.29 -12.01
C GLU A 15 14.18 -7.91 -12.60
N GLY A 16 15.34 -7.61 -12.00
CA GLY A 16 16.65 -8.11 -12.44
C GLY A 16 17.17 -7.48 -13.74
N ARG A 17 16.54 -6.39 -14.19
CA ARG A 17 16.92 -5.63 -15.39
C ARG A 17 17.61 -4.34 -14.98
N SER A 18 18.94 -4.38 -14.85
CA SER A 18 19.70 -3.17 -14.56
C SER A 18 19.53 -2.13 -15.69
N ALA A 19 18.91 -1.01 -15.36
CA ALA A 19 18.69 0.08 -16.30
C ALA A 19 19.91 1.02 -16.32
N SER A 20 20.53 1.19 -17.49
CA SER A 20 21.61 2.16 -17.68
C SER A 20 21.11 3.61 -17.52
N ASP A 21 22.03 4.54 -17.30
CA ASP A 21 21.68 5.98 -17.23
C ASP A 21 20.99 6.48 -18.51
N ALA A 22 21.35 5.92 -19.67
CA ALA A 22 20.70 6.23 -20.95
C ALA A 22 19.23 5.80 -20.99
N ILE A 23 18.88 4.65 -20.40
CA ILE A 23 17.49 4.18 -20.29
C ILE A 23 16.70 5.12 -19.36
N VAL A 24 17.31 5.58 -18.28
CA VAL A 24 16.64 6.50 -17.34
C VAL A 24 16.42 7.87 -17.95
N GLU A 25 17.37 8.37 -18.74
CA GLU A 25 17.19 9.61 -19.49
C GLU A 25 16.06 9.49 -20.52
N ARG A 26 15.98 8.35 -21.22
CA ARG A 26 14.88 8.05 -22.15
C ARG A 26 13.53 8.03 -21.46
N ILE A 27 13.42 7.34 -20.32
CA ILE A 27 12.21 7.35 -19.48
C ILE A 27 11.84 8.80 -19.09
N ALA A 28 12.81 9.61 -18.67
CA ALA A 28 12.54 11.01 -18.33
C ALA A 28 11.98 11.82 -19.51
N LYS A 29 12.56 11.67 -20.71
CA LYS A 29 12.10 12.35 -21.93
C LYS A 29 10.67 11.96 -22.32
N THR A 30 10.35 10.67 -22.26
CA THR A 30 9.00 10.17 -22.53
C THR A 30 7.97 10.69 -21.55
N LEU A 31 8.31 10.72 -20.26
CA LEU A 31 7.41 11.27 -19.24
C LEU A 31 7.19 12.77 -19.46
N ASP A 32 8.24 13.53 -19.76
CA ASP A 32 8.15 14.97 -20.06
C ASP A 32 7.28 15.24 -21.29
N ALA A 33 7.45 14.46 -22.38
CA ALA A 33 6.62 14.54 -23.57
C ALA A 33 5.14 14.21 -23.27
N ALA A 34 4.89 13.15 -22.50
CA ALA A 34 3.54 12.75 -22.08
C ALA A 34 2.85 13.81 -21.22
N ALA A 35 3.59 14.62 -20.46
CA ALA A 35 3.00 15.70 -19.67
C ALA A 35 2.52 16.87 -20.53
N LEU A 36 3.09 17.06 -21.72
CA LEU A 36 2.76 18.16 -22.64
C LEU A 36 1.57 17.85 -23.56
N ASP A 37 1.30 16.58 -23.86
CA ASP A 37 0.13 16.15 -24.64
C ASP A 37 -1.07 15.81 -23.72
N GLU A 38 -2.25 16.37 -24.00
CA GLU A 38 -3.43 16.20 -23.12
C GLU A 38 -3.95 14.75 -23.10
N GLY A 39 -3.84 14.02 -24.23
CA GLY A 39 -4.24 12.61 -24.33
C GLY A 39 -3.29 11.69 -23.56
N ALA A 40 -1.98 11.86 -23.79
CA ALA A 40 -0.92 11.13 -23.11
C ALA A 40 -0.86 11.47 -21.62
N ARG A 41 -1.15 12.71 -21.22
CA ARG A 41 -1.21 13.13 -19.82
C ARG A 41 -2.26 12.34 -19.05
N PHE A 42 -3.41 12.07 -19.67
CA PHE A 42 -4.44 11.22 -19.07
C PHE A 42 -3.94 9.78 -18.89
N GLN A 43 -3.25 9.22 -19.89
CA GLN A 43 -2.68 7.86 -19.78
C GLN A 43 -1.55 7.79 -18.75
N LEU A 44 -0.68 8.79 -18.70
CA LEU A 44 0.38 8.92 -17.70
C LEU A 44 -0.19 8.98 -16.29
N ARG A 45 -1.18 9.84 -16.03
CA ARG A 45 -1.86 9.91 -14.72
C ARG A 45 -2.59 8.62 -14.35
N ALA A 46 -3.05 7.87 -15.35
CA ALA A 46 -3.73 6.59 -15.15
C ALA A 46 -2.76 5.39 -15.06
N GLY A 47 -1.44 5.60 -15.19
CA GLY A 47 -0.45 4.52 -15.18
C GLY A 47 -0.54 3.59 -16.40
N ARG A 48 -1.04 4.08 -17.54
CA ARG A 48 -1.27 3.32 -18.78
C ARG A 48 -0.49 3.86 -19.98
N LEU A 49 0.62 4.55 -19.72
CA LEU A 49 1.49 5.00 -20.79
C LEU A 49 2.30 3.80 -21.30
N THR A 50 1.94 3.28 -22.47
CA THR A 50 2.54 2.06 -23.06
C THR A 50 3.45 2.35 -24.26
N GLU A 51 3.44 3.58 -24.76
CA GLU A 51 4.22 4.00 -25.92
C GLU A 51 5.28 5.00 -25.52
N GLU A 52 6.45 4.88 -26.14
CA GLU A 52 7.51 5.86 -26.04
C GLU A 52 7.09 7.12 -26.79
N LEU A 53 7.19 8.27 -26.14
CA LEU A 53 6.83 9.57 -26.71
C LEU A 53 8.10 10.42 -26.82
N GLU A 54 8.32 10.96 -28.02
CA GLU A 54 9.37 11.94 -28.26
C GLU A 54 8.85 13.35 -27.97
N PRO A 55 9.63 14.23 -27.33
CA PRO A 55 9.25 15.62 -27.16
C PRO A 55 9.07 16.27 -28.55
N SER A 56 7.90 16.85 -28.82
CA SER A 56 7.73 17.73 -29.97
C SER A 56 8.64 18.95 -29.76
N GLY A 57 9.80 18.95 -30.40
CA GLY A 57 10.75 20.06 -30.35
C GLY A 57 10.21 21.32 -31.04
N PHE A 58 11.00 22.38 -30.97
CA PHE A 58 10.74 23.64 -31.69
C PHE A 58 10.67 23.47 -33.22
N GLU A 59 11.09 22.33 -33.77
CA GLU A 59 10.97 22.02 -35.20
C GLU A 59 9.51 21.90 -35.67
N ALA A 60 8.56 21.59 -34.79
CA ALA A 60 7.14 21.56 -35.12
C ALA A 60 6.56 22.97 -35.42
N LEU A 61 7.22 24.04 -34.95
CA LEU A 61 6.82 25.43 -35.22
C LEU A 61 7.41 25.97 -36.53
N ALA A 62 8.49 25.36 -37.05
CA ALA A 62 9.15 25.82 -38.27
C ALA A 62 8.41 25.44 -39.57
N GLY A 63 7.43 24.52 -39.49
CA GLY A 63 6.72 23.97 -40.65
C GLY A 63 5.20 24.18 -40.66
N MET A 64 4.61 24.98 -39.76
CA MET A 64 3.16 25.17 -39.70
C MET A 64 2.64 26.05 -40.85
N THR A 65 2.43 25.44 -42.02
CA THR A 65 1.30 25.82 -42.89
C THR A 65 0.03 25.23 -42.26
N PRO A 66 -1.10 25.96 -42.17
CA PRO A 66 -2.32 25.40 -41.60
C PRO A 66 -2.81 24.23 -42.47
N ALA A 67 -2.66 23.01 -41.96
CA ALA A 67 -3.18 21.82 -42.61
C ALA A 67 -4.71 21.86 -42.61
N ARG A 68 -5.30 21.84 -43.81
CA ARG A 68 -6.74 21.70 -44.05
C ARG A 68 -7.25 20.46 -43.30
N PRO A 69 -8.38 20.55 -42.56
CA PRO A 69 -8.90 19.40 -41.83
C PRO A 69 -9.24 18.26 -42.80
N PRO A 70 -8.91 16.99 -42.48
CA PRO A 70 -9.28 15.87 -43.33
C PRO A 70 -10.80 15.76 -43.41
N SER A 71 -11.27 15.69 -44.65
CA SER A 71 -12.66 15.43 -45.03
C SER A 71 -13.17 14.16 -44.33
N ARG A 72 -14.24 14.31 -43.54
CA ARG A 72 -14.95 13.20 -42.91
C ARG A 72 -15.59 12.35 -44.01
N ARG A 73 -14.95 11.23 -44.37
CA ARG A 73 -15.64 10.13 -45.01
C ARG A 73 -16.46 9.40 -43.95
N ALA A 74 -17.76 9.32 -44.20
CA ALA A 74 -18.70 8.54 -43.41
C ALA A 74 -18.25 7.07 -43.38
N GLY A 75 -17.96 6.59 -42.18
CA GLY A 75 -17.68 5.19 -41.88
C GLY A 75 -18.32 4.88 -40.53
N ALA A 76 -19.16 3.84 -40.54
CA ALA A 76 -19.85 3.15 -39.46
C ALA A 76 -19.56 3.54 -37.98
N ALA A 77 -20.66 3.71 -37.24
CA ALA A 77 -20.89 3.70 -35.80
C ALA A 77 -19.71 3.48 -34.82
N SER A 78 -19.72 4.26 -33.73
CA SER A 78 -19.27 3.77 -32.41
C SER A 78 -19.95 4.56 -31.27
N PRO A 79 -20.69 3.92 -30.35
CA PRO A 79 -21.28 4.59 -29.19
C PRO A 79 -20.19 4.79 -28.12
N LYS A 80 -19.42 5.89 -28.19
CA LYS A 80 -18.23 6.09 -27.34
C LYS A 80 -18.49 6.69 -25.94
N HIS A 81 -19.73 6.74 -25.48
CA HIS A 81 -20.06 7.31 -24.16
C HIS A 81 -20.43 6.29 -23.08
N ALA A 82 -20.73 5.03 -23.44
CA ALA A 82 -21.13 4.01 -22.46
C ALA A 82 -19.92 3.40 -21.69
N GLY A 83 -18.81 3.10 -22.36
CA GLY A 83 -17.66 2.41 -21.74
C GLY A 83 -16.87 3.24 -20.72
N SER A 84 -16.89 4.57 -20.84
CA SER A 84 -16.18 5.48 -19.90
C SER A 84 -16.87 5.56 -18.53
N ALA A 85 -18.21 5.54 -18.51
CA ALA A 85 -18.97 5.55 -17.28
C ALA A 85 -18.80 4.24 -16.48
N GLU A 86 -18.82 3.10 -17.17
CA GLU A 86 -18.63 1.80 -16.55
C GLU A 86 -17.21 1.64 -15.99
N ALA A 87 -16.18 2.07 -16.73
CA ALA A 87 -14.80 2.07 -16.24
C ALA A 87 -14.63 2.96 -14.99
N ARG A 88 -15.25 4.15 -14.96
CA ARG A 88 -15.25 5.03 -13.78
C ARG A 88 -15.94 4.38 -12.59
N ARG A 89 -17.08 3.71 -12.82
CA ARG A 89 -17.82 2.98 -11.79
C ARG A 89 -16.95 1.87 -11.18
N ARG A 90 -16.33 1.03 -12.00
CA ARG A 90 -15.43 -0.05 -11.55
C ARG A 90 -14.26 0.49 -10.72
N VAL A 91 -13.66 1.62 -11.12
CA VAL A 91 -12.59 2.25 -10.33
C VAL A 91 -13.10 2.75 -8.96
N GLN A 92 -14.30 3.32 -8.89
CA GLN A 92 -14.87 3.78 -7.63
C GLN A 92 -15.27 2.62 -6.71
N GLU A 93 -15.77 1.52 -7.28
CA GLU A 93 -16.04 0.27 -6.55
C GLU A 93 -14.75 -0.29 -5.97
N ALA A 94 -13.71 -0.48 -6.80
CA ALA A 94 -12.40 -0.96 -6.34
C ALA A 94 -11.79 -0.05 -5.25
N LYS A 95 -11.88 1.28 -5.39
CA LYS A 95 -11.43 2.22 -4.34
C LYS A 95 -12.22 2.07 -3.05
N SER A 96 -13.51 1.78 -3.14
CA SER A 96 -14.36 1.61 -1.96
C SER A 96 -14.07 0.28 -1.27
N GLU A 97 -13.84 -0.78 -2.04
CA GLU A 97 -13.39 -2.07 -1.52
C GLU A 97 -12.03 -1.96 -0.82
N VAL A 98 -11.03 -1.32 -1.45
CA VAL A 98 -9.72 -1.09 -0.82
C VAL A 98 -9.87 -0.34 0.51
N ARG A 99 -10.70 0.70 0.56
CA ARG A 99 -10.97 1.43 1.81
C ARG A 99 -11.68 0.57 2.85
N ALA A 100 -12.63 -0.27 2.44
CA ALA A 100 -13.32 -1.17 3.35
C ALA A 100 -12.35 -2.20 3.95
N ARG A 101 -11.53 -2.85 3.11
CA ARG A 101 -10.52 -3.81 3.55
C ARG A 101 -9.46 -3.17 4.44
N ALA A 102 -9.02 -1.95 4.14
CA ALA A 102 -8.09 -1.22 5.00
C ALA A 102 -8.68 -0.93 6.38
N ARG A 103 -9.98 -0.56 6.46
CA ARG A 103 -10.68 -0.37 7.74
C ARG A 103 -10.81 -1.68 8.51
N GLU A 104 -11.18 -2.76 7.83
CA GLU A 104 -11.26 -4.10 8.43
C GLU A 104 -9.91 -4.54 9.00
N ALA A 105 -8.81 -4.31 8.27
CA ALA A 105 -7.45 -4.61 8.73
C ALA A 105 -7.10 -3.84 10.01
N VAL A 106 -7.32 -2.51 10.03
CA VAL A 106 -7.06 -1.67 11.21
C VAL A 106 -7.89 -2.12 12.42
N GLU A 107 -9.17 -2.48 12.22
CA GLU A 107 -10.00 -2.98 13.32
C GLU A 107 -9.57 -4.36 13.80
N ALA A 108 -9.12 -5.24 12.90
CA ALA A 108 -8.54 -6.53 13.26
C ALA A 108 -7.24 -6.37 14.06
N GLU A 109 -6.35 -5.46 13.65
CA GLU A 109 -5.11 -5.12 14.37
C GLU A 109 -5.41 -4.60 15.78
N ARG A 110 -6.33 -3.63 15.90
CA ARG A 110 -6.77 -3.12 17.22
C ARG A 110 -7.35 -4.20 18.11
N LYS A 111 -8.11 -5.14 17.53
CA LYS A 111 -8.64 -6.29 18.28
C LYS A 111 -7.53 -7.21 18.76
N ALA A 112 -6.51 -7.46 17.93
CA ALA A 112 -5.34 -8.25 18.30
C ALA A 112 -4.57 -7.59 19.46
N GLU A 113 -4.26 -6.30 19.36
CA GLU A 113 -3.54 -5.54 20.40
C GLU A 113 -4.28 -5.55 21.74
N ARG A 114 -5.61 -5.37 21.72
CA ARG A 114 -6.44 -5.49 22.93
C ARG A 114 -6.38 -6.89 23.53
N ALA A 115 -6.44 -7.93 22.69
CA ALA A 115 -6.36 -9.31 23.14
C ALA A 115 -4.99 -9.65 23.74
N GLU A 116 -3.91 -9.14 23.16
CA GLU A 116 -2.55 -9.30 23.69
C GLU A 116 -2.39 -8.62 25.05
N THR A 117 -2.91 -7.40 25.20
CA THR A 117 -2.91 -6.67 26.47
C THR A 117 -3.66 -7.44 27.55
N ALA A 118 -4.87 -7.91 27.24
CA ALA A 118 -5.68 -8.72 28.16
C ALA A 118 -4.98 -10.04 28.53
N ALA A 119 -4.33 -10.70 27.57
CA ALA A 119 -3.55 -11.91 27.83
C ALA A 119 -2.35 -11.64 28.74
N ALA A 120 -1.65 -10.52 28.55
CA ALA A 120 -0.54 -10.11 29.40
C ALA A 120 -1.00 -9.83 30.84
N GLU A 121 -2.14 -9.15 31.01
CA GLU A 121 -2.75 -8.92 32.33
C GLU A 121 -3.15 -10.22 33.02
N ALA A 122 -3.84 -11.12 32.30
CA ALA A 122 -4.23 -12.42 32.83
C ALA A 122 -3.00 -13.24 33.29
N ARG A 123 -1.90 -13.20 32.52
CA ARG A 123 -0.63 -13.85 32.90
C ARG A 123 -0.03 -13.23 34.16
N ARG A 124 -0.03 -11.90 34.30
CA ARG A 124 0.43 -11.21 35.51
C ARG A 124 -0.38 -11.62 36.74
N THR A 125 -1.70 -11.63 36.61
CA THR A 125 -2.62 -12.06 37.68
C THR A 125 -2.38 -13.53 38.06
N ALA A 126 -2.23 -14.42 37.08
CA ALA A 126 -1.94 -15.83 37.33
C ALA A 126 -0.59 -16.01 38.07
N ARG A 127 0.44 -15.26 37.68
CA ARG A 127 1.75 -15.28 38.36
C ARG A 127 1.63 -14.81 39.81
N ALA A 128 0.95 -13.68 40.05
CA ALA A 128 0.75 -13.17 41.41
C ALA A 128 -0.13 -14.08 42.28
N ALA A 129 -1.07 -14.82 41.68
CA ALA A 129 -1.85 -15.82 42.40
C ALA A 129 -0.99 -17.03 42.81
N ARG A 130 -0.09 -17.49 41.93
CA ARG A 130 0.87 -18.56 42.26
C ARG A 130 1.83 -18.14 43.38
N GLU A 131 2.42 -16.95 43.30
CA GLU A 131 3.31 -16.44 44.36
C GLU A 131 2.61 -16.40 45.72
N ARG A 132 1.36 -15.93 45.78
CA ARG A 132 0.55 -15.96 47.01
C ARG A 132 0.24 -17.37 47.50
N SER A 133 0.05 -18.34 46.60
CA SER A 133 -0.14 -19.75 46.96
C SER A 133 1.14 -20.30 47.59
N ASP A 134 2.28 -20.09 46.95
CA ASP A 134 3.59 -20.54 47.43
C ASP A 134 3.91 -19.92 48.81
N ASP A 135 3.60 -18.64 49.02
CA ASP A 135 3.74 -17.95 50.32
C ASP A 135 2.85 -18.56 51.40
N ALA A 136 1.59 -18.86 51.06
CA ALA A 136 0.64 -19.47 51.99
C ALA A 136 1.06 -20.90 52.36
N GLU A 137 1.53 -21.69 51.40
CA GLU A 137 2.05 -23.04 51.62
C GLU A 137 3.28 -23.03 52.55
N ARG A 138 4.21 -22.08 52.35
CA ARG A 138 5.35 -21.89 53.26
C ARG A 138 4.91 -21.53 54.67
N SER A 139 4.00 -20.57 54.79
CA SER A 139 3.47 -20.13 56.10
C SER A 139 2.76 -21.27 56.83
N LEU A 140 2.02 -22.11 56.10
CA LEU A 140 1.36 -23.30 56.64
C LEU A 140 2.40 -24.30 57.17
N ALA A 141 3.42 -24.62 56.37
CA ALA A 141 4.46 -25.55 56.77
C ALA A 141 5.22 -25.09 58.03
N GLU A 142 5.50 -23.79 58.14
CA GLU A 142 6.10 -23.19 59.34
C GLU A 142 5.19 -23.32 60.57
N ALA A 143 3.90 -23.02 60.42
CA ALA A 143 2.91 -23.14 61.49
C ALA A 143 2.76 -24.59 61.96
N GLU A 144 2.70 -25.55 61.04
CA GLU A 144 2.65 -26.99 61.36
C GLU A 144 3.91 -27.46 62.09
N ALA A 145 5.09 -27.00 61.65
CA ALA A 145 6.35 -27.31 62.33
C ALA A 145 6.40 -26.74 63.76
N ALA A 146 5.93 -25.50 63.95
CA ALA A 146 5.84 -24.86 65.25
C ALA A 146 4.87 -25.61 66.19
N LEU A 147 3.69 -26.00 65.69
CA LEU A 147 2.71 -26.80 66.43
C LEU A 147 3.31 -28.14 66.87
N LYS A 148 3.95 -28.86 65.96
CA LYS A 148 4.60 -30.14 66.26
C LYS A 148 5.72 -29.98 67.31
N LYS A 149 6.46 -28.88 67.28
CA LYS A 149 7.48 -28.57 68.30
C LYS A 149 6.86 -28.28 69.66
N ALA A 150 5.74 -27.55 69.72
CA ALA A 150 5.04 -27.28 70.97
C ALA A 150 4.48 -28.56 71.60
N GLN A 151 3.86 -29.43 70.79
CA GLN A 151 3.35 -30.73 71.22
C GLN A 151 4.42 -31.69 71.76
N ARG A 152 5.68 -31.52 71.35
CA ARG A 152 6.81 -32.33 71.86
C ARG A 152 7.42 -31.81 73.16
N ARG A 153 7.08 -30.58 73.57
CA ARG A 153 7.68 -29.90 74.74
C ARG A 153 6.72 -29.77 75.92
N GLY A 154 5.42 -29.95 75.72
CA GLY A 154 4.42 -30.11 76.77
C GLY A 154 4.20 -31.58 77.08
#